data_AF-A0A5J4F9Z7-F1
#
_entry.id   AF-A0A5J4F9Z7-F1
#
_cell.length_a   1.000
_cell.length_b   1.000
_cell.length_c   1.000
_cell.angle_alpha   90.00
_cell.angle_beta   90.00
_cell.angle_gamma   90.00
#
_symmetry.space_group_name_H-M   'P 1'
#
loop_
_entity.id
_entity.type
_entity.pdbx_description
1 polymer ?
#
loop_
_entity_poly.entity_id
_entity_poly.type
_entity_poly.pdbx_seq_one_letter_code
_entity_poly.pdbx_strand_id
1 'polypeptide(L)'
;MGLGEADSRAKLIDPVLHQRGWTEDCLKREETPRAIQIIDGEAERARGRIDYTLRVAVSSDSQPVAVALIEAKKEDAPPTEGLEQVKRYAKGLNVPFVYSCNGHLFVEHDRTTDI
;
A
#
# COMPACT_ATOMS: atom_id res chain seq x y z
N MET A 1 11.29 22.93 -3.93
CA MET A 1 11.24 21.70 -4.75
C MET A 1 11.31 20.56 -3.77
N GLY A 2 10.22 19.80 -3.64
CA GLY A 2 10.14 18.67 -2.70
C GLY A 2 10.87 17.43 -3.24
N LEU A 3 11.05 16.43 -2.39
CA LEU A 3 11.58 15.12 -2.78
C LEU A 3 10.67 14.46 -3.82
N GLY A 4 11.29 13.80 -4.82
CA GLY A 4 10.56 12.92 -5.74
C GLY A 4 9.96 11.71 -5.01
N GLU A 5 9.12 10.93 -5.67
CA GLU A 5 8.42 9.79 -5.05
C GLU A 5 9.40 8.75 -4.46
N ALA A 6 10.44 8.36 -5.22
CA ALA A 6 11.46 7.43 -4.74
C ALA A 6 12.24 7.97 -3.53
N ASP A 7 12.59 9.25 -3.54
CA ASP A 7 13.26 9.91 -2.41
C ASP A 7 12.34 10.05 -1.21
N SER A 8 11.06 10.37 -1.41
CA SER A 8 10.04 10.50 -0.36
C SER A 8 9.81 9.16 0.34
N ARG A 9 9.75 8.07 -0.44
CA ARG A 9 9.75 6.69 0.08
C ARG A 9 10.94 6.43 0.99
N ALA A 10 12.15 6.59 0.47
CA ALA A 10 13.37 6.23 1.19
C ALA A 10 13.66 7.13 2.41
N LYS A 11 13.38 8.43 2.32
CA LYS A 11 13.80 9.43 3.32
C LYS A 11 12.71 9.78 4.33
N LEU A 12 11.43 9.61 3.99
CA LEU A 12 10.31 10.01 4.84
C LEU A 12 9.44 8.82 5.26
N ILE A 13 9.06 7.95 4.31
CA ILE A 13 8.08 6.89 4.57
C ILE A 13 8.73 5.66 5.23
N ASP A 14 9.82 5.14 4.66
CA ASP A 14 10.52 3.97 5.19
C ASP A 14 10.92 4.14 6.67
N PRO A 15 11.51 5.28 7.10
CA PRO A 15 11.83 5.50 8.51
C PRO A 15 10.59 5.47 9.43
N VAL A 16 9.47 6.03 8.97
CA VAL A 16 8.21 6.03 9.75
C VAL A 16 7.67 4.60 9.88
N LEU A 17 7.65 3.83 8.80
CA LEU A 17 7.22 2.43 8.83
C LEU A 17 8.08 1.59 9.77
N HIS A 18 9.41 1.72 9.67
CA HIS A 18 10.37 1.04 10.54
C HIS A 18 10.18 1.45 12.01
N GLN A 19 10.02 2.74 12.30
CA GLN A 19 9.77 3.23 13.65
C GLN A 19 8.47 2.66 14.25
N ARG A 20 7.47 2.36 13.43
CA ARG A 20 6.21 1.72 13.84
C ARG A 20 6.29 0.18 13.87
N GLY A 21 7.47 -0.40 13.65
CA GLY A 21 7.71 -1.84 13.74
C GLY A 21 7.43 -2.62 12.44
N TRP A 22 7.13 -1.94 11.33
CA TRP A 22 6.99 -2.58 10.02
C TRP A 22 8.36 -2.85 9.41
N THR A 23 8.97 -3.99 9.75
CA THR A 23 10.25 -4.44 9.19
C THR A 23 10.05 -5.35 7.97
N GLU A 24 11.13 -5.72 7.30
CA GLU A 24 11.18 -6.50 6.06
C GLU A 24 10.51 -7.90 6.16
N ASP A 25 10.35 -8.41 7.38
CA ASP A 25 9.61 -9.63 7.69
C ASP A 25 8.10 -9.46 7.41
N CYS A 26 7.57 -8.26 7.67
CA CYS A 26 6.16 -7.89 7.58
C CYS A 26 5.86 -6.79 6.54
N LEU A 27 6.89 -6.22 5.91
CA LEU A 27 6.80 -5.15 4.92
C LEU A 27 7.34 -5.65 3.57
N LYS A 28 6.49 -5.64 2.54
CA LYS A 28 6.91 -5.88 1.15
C LYS A 28 6.83 -4.59 0.36
N ARG A 29 7.89 -4.30 -0.40
CA ARG A 29 8.00 -3.09 -1.23
C ARG A 29 7.81 -3.46 -2.69
N GLU A 30 7.22 -2.54 -3.46
CA GLU A 30 7.16 -2.63 -4.93
C GLU A 30 6.51 -3.92 -5.44
N GLU A 31 5.47 -4.39 -4.76
CA GLU A 31 4.77 -5.62 -5.15
C GLU A 31 3.82 -5.36 -6.31
N THR A 32 3.95 -6.18 -7.36
CA THR A 32 2.93 -6.30 -8.40
C THR A 32 1.87 -7.28 -7.92
N PRO A 33 0.58 -6.87 -7.80
CA PRO A 33 -0.48 -7.80 -7.44
C PRO A 33 -0.52 -8.95 -8.44
N ARG A 34 -0.46 -10.20 -7.94
CA ARG A 34 -0.62 -11.40 -8.80
C ARG A 34 -2.07 -11.71 -9.12
N ALA A 35 -3.01 -10.90 -8.60
CA ALA A 35 -4.43 -11.12 -8.75
C ALA A 35 -4.87 -11.03 -10.21
N ILE A 36 -5.79 -11.90 -10.59
CA ILE A 36 -6.55 -11.75 -11.84
C ILE A 36 -7.77 -10.90 -11.51
N GLN A 37 -7.92 -9.79 -12.21
CA GLN A 37 -9.11 -8.95 -12.15
C GLN A 37 -10.02 -9.33 -13.32
N ILE A 38 -11.34 -9.27 -13.08
CA ILE A 38 -12.32 -9.37 -14.16
C ILE A 38 -12.76 -7.95 -14.48
N ILE A 39 -12.38 -7.46 -15.65
CA ILE A 39 -12.76 -6.14 -16.16
C ILE A 39 -13.62 -6.40 -17.39
N ASP A 40 -14.87 -5.92 -17.38
CA ASP A 40 -15.84 -6.11 -18.48
C ASP A 40 -16.03 -7.57 -18.94
N GLY A 41 -15.90 -8.53 -18.02
CA GLY A 41 -16.06 -9.96 -18.30
C GLY A 41 -14.78 -10.66 -18.78
N GLU A 42 -13.68 -9.93 -18.97
CA GLU A 42 -12.38 -10.49 -19.35
C GLU A 42 -11.44 -10.61 -18.15
N ALA A 43 -10.77 -11.76 -18.06
CA ALA A 43 -9.78 -12.03 -17.03
C ALA A 43 -8.44 -11.39 -17.42
N GLU A 44 -8.12 -10.26 -16.80
CA GLU A 44 -6.83 -9.59 -16.95
C GLU A 44 -5.97 -9.78 -15.70
N ARG A 45 -4.66 -9.98 -15.87
CA ARG A 45 -3.74 -9.85 -14.75
C ARG A 45 -3.75 -8.40 -14.27
N ALA A 46 -3.94 -8.20 -12.97
CA ALA A 46 -3.84 -6.88 -12.36
C ALA A 46 -2.53 -6.21 -12.79
N ARG A 47 -2.64 -5.13 -13.58
CA ARG A 47 -1.50 -4.30 -13.97
C ARG A 47 -1.32 -3.21 -12.94
N GLY A 48 -0.13 -3.13 -12.36
CA GLY A 48 0.20 -2.11 -11.37
C GLY A 48 1.20 -2.57 -10.35
N ARG A 49 1.84 -1.60 -9.70
CA ARG A 49 2.78 -1.81 -8.62
C ARG A 49 2.24 -1.08 -7.41
N ILE A 50 2.13 -1.77 -6.29
CA ILE A 50 1.88 -1.16 -4.99
C ILE A 50 3.22 -0.86 -4.35
N ASP A 51 3.36 0.34 -3.79
CA ASP A 51 4.61 0.72 -3.14
C ASP A 51 4.90 -0.10 -1.90
N TYR A 52 3.89 -0.32 -1.04
CA TYR A 52 4.03 -1.14 0.16
C TYR A 52 2.83 -2.03 0.44
N THR A 53 3.11 -3.28 0.79
CA THR A 53 2.15 -4.23 1.37
C THR A 53 2.55 -4.53 2.81
N LEU A 54 1.65 -4.24 3.75
CA LEU A 54 1.80 -4.57 5.16
C LEU A 54 1.19 -5.94 5.44
N ARG A 55 1.94 -6.83 6.10
CA ARG A 55 1.56 -8.23 6.32
C ARG A 55 1.74 -8.64 7.76
N VAL A 56 0.77 -9.34 8.34
CA VAL A 56 0.83 -9.81 9.73
C VAL A 56 0.75 -11.33 9.76
N ALA A 57 1.66 -11.95 10.52
CA ALA A 57 1.57 -13.36 10.88
C ALA A 57 0.87 -13.47 12.25
N VAL A 58 -0.12 -14.36 12.37
CA VAL A 58 -0.87 -14.56 13.63
C VAL A 58 -0.13 -15.54 14.55
N SER A 59 0.69 -16.42 13.97
CA SER A 59 1.63 -17.29 14.66
C SER A 59 2.92 -17.43 13.85
N SER A 60 4.00 -17.89 14.49
CA SER A 60 5.31 -18.12 13.87
C SER A 60 5.25 -19.07 12.66
N ASP A 61 4.28 -19.99 12.64
CA ASP A 61 4.11 -20.99 11.58
C ASP A 61 3.05 -20.58 10.54
N SER A 62 2.38 -19.43 10.73
CA SER A 62 1.34 -18.96 9.82
C SER A 62 1.93 -18.20 8.64
N GLN A 63 1.33 -18.38 7.47
CA GLN A 63 1.63 -17.54 6.31
C GLN A 63 1.19 -16.09 6.61
N PRO A 64 2.09 -15.09 6.51
CA PRO A 64 1.71 -13.69 6.73
C PRO A 64 0.59 -13.25 5.78
N VAL A 65 -0.46 -12.66 6.33
CA VAL A 65 -1.64 -12.18 5.59
C VAL A 65 -1.50 -10.69 5.33
N ALA A 66 -1.82 -10.24 4.12
CA ALA A 66 -1.84 -8.81 3.80
C ALA A 66 -2.98 -8.11 4.54
N VAL A 67 -2.65 -7.07 5.31
CA VAL A 67 -3.60 -6.30 6.13
C VAL A 67 -3.73 -4.84 5.68
N ALA A 68 -2.71 -4.29 5.02
CA ALA A 68 -2.83 -2.96 4.42
C ALA A 68 -1.99 -2.80 3.15
N LEU A 69 -2.42 -1.85 2.30
CA LEU A 69 -1.64 -1.35 1.16
C LEU A 69 -1.33 0.13 1.34
N ILE A 70 -0.15 0.58 0.92
CA ILE A 70 0.23 1.99 0.95
C ILE A 70 0.70 2.41 -0.44
N GLU A 71 0.12 3.51 -0.93
CA GLU A 71 0.57 4.22 -2.13
C GLU A 71 1.33 5.48 -1.72
N ALA A 72 2.59 5.57 -2.12
CA ALA A 72 3.42 6.74 -1.88
C ALA A 72 3.24 7.75 -3.01
N LYS A 73 3.43 9.02 -2.69
CA LYS A 73 3.55 10.11 -3.64
C LYS A 73 4.77 10.96 -3.30
N LYS A 74 5.17 11.81 -4.25
CA LYS A 74 6.19 12.85 -4.03
C LYS A 74 5.79 13.77 -2.87
N GLU A 75 6.79 14.32 -2.18
CA GLU A 75 6.61 15.07 -0.93
C GLU A 75 5.62 16.24 -1.03
N ASP A 76 5.61 16.91 -2.18
CA ASP A 76 4.77 18.09 -2.44
C ASP A 76 3.39 17.76 -3.03
N ALA A 77 3.09 16.48 -3.25
CA ALA A 77 1.76 16.05 -3.68
C ALA A 77 0.76 16.07 -2.52
N PRO A 78 -0.54 16.30 -2.80
CA PRO A 78 -1.59 16.04 -1.84
C PRO A 78 -1.55 14.57 -1.34
N PRO A 79 -1.66 14.31 -0.04
CA PRO A 79 -1.58 12.95 0.50
C PRO A 79 -2.76 12.06 0.09
N THR A 80 -3.83 12.64 -0.47
CA THR A 80 -4.99 11.93 -0.99
C THR A 80 -4.85 11.47 -2.45
N GLU A 81 -3.83 11.94 -3.17
CA GLU A 81 -3.72 11.75 -4.63
C GLU A 81 -3.66 10.28 -5.04
N GLY A 82 -3.08 9.40 -4.22
CA GLY A 82 -2.99 7.97 -4.48
C GLY A 82 -4.19 7.13 -4.00
N LEU A 83 -5.18 7.72 -3.32
CA LEU A 83 -6.19 6.96 -2.58
C LEU A 83 -7.10 6.14 -3.52
N GLU A 84 -7.59 6.74 -4.59
CA GLU A 84 -8.44 6.06 -5.57
C GLU A 84 -7.70 4.98 -6.36
N GLN A 85 -6.39 5.15 -6.55
CA GLN A 85 -5.54 4.14 -7.17
C GLN A 85 -5.40 2.90 -6.26
N VAL A 86 -5.05 3.09 -4.99
CA VAL A 86 -4.84 1.98 -4.05
C VAL A 86 -6.13 1.23 -3.71
N LYS A 87 -7.28 1.93 -3.63
CA LYS A 87 -8.60 1.30 -3.43
C LYS A 87 -8.93 0.24 -4.48
N ARG A 88 -8.58 0.49 -5.76
CA ARG A 88 -8.80 -0.48 -6.85
C ARG A 88 -8.01 -1.76 -6.62
N TYR A 89 -6.77 -1.67 -6.15
CA TYR A 89 -5.93 -2.83 -5.88
C TYR A 89 -6.38 -3.61 -4.64
N ALA A 90 -6.83 -2.92 -3.59
CA ALA A 90 -7.28 -3.57 -2.37
C ALA A 90 -8.44 -4.53 -2.61
N LYS A 91 -9.35 -4.20 -3.54
CA LYS A 91 -10.46 -5.10 -3.91
C LYS A 91 -9.95 -6.46 -4.40
N GLY A 92 -8.90 -6.47 -5.23
CA GLY A 92 -8.30 -7.70 -5.77
C GLY A 92 -7.47 -8.50 -4.76
N LEU A 93 -6.88 -7.83 -3.77
CA LEU A 93 -6.04 -8.47 -2.74
C LEU A 93 -6.80 -8.78 -1.43
N ASN A 94 -8.09 -8.44 -1.34
CA ASN A 94 -8.93 -8.60 -0.16
C ASN A 94 -8.31 -8.00 1.13
N VAL A 95 -7.72 -6.82 1.01
CA VAL A 95 -7.02 -6.14 2.11
C VAL A 95 -7.96 -5.13 2.81
N PRO A 96 -8.08 -5.11 4.15
CA PRO A 96 -9.04 -4.27 4.85
C PRO A 96 -8.68 -2.77 4.83
N PHE A 97 -7.40 -2.42 4.93
CA PHE A 97 -6.98 -1.02 5.03
C PHE A 97 -6.18 -0.58 3.80
N VAL A 98 -6.37 0.66 3.37
CA VAL A 98 -5.52 1.29 2.36
C VAL A 98 -5.07 2.67 2.81
N TYR A 99 -3.87 3.04 2.41
CA TYR A 99 -3.28 4.33 2.73
C TYR A 99 -2.74 5.01 1.49
N SER A 100 -2.80 6.33 1.47
CA SER A 100 -1.96 7.16 0.60
C SER A 100 -1.20 8.18 1.42
N CYS A 101 0.05 8.45 1.06
CA CYS A 101 0.91 9.35 1.81
C CYS A 101 1.96 10.06 0.96
N ASN A 102 2.42 11.21 1.43
CA ASN A 102 3.52 11.97 0.84
C ASN A 102 4.75 12.04 1.77
N GLY A 103 4.81 11.15 2.77
CA GLY A 103 5.86 11.13 3.79
C GLY A 103 5.59 11.99 5.02
N HIS A 104 4.75 13.03 4.91
CA HIS A 104 4.38 13.89 6.03
C HIS A 104 3.01 13.57 6.62
N LEU A 105 2.05 13.30 5.74
CA LEU A 105 0.68 12.94 6.10
C LEU A 105 0.32 11.58 5.50
N PHE A 106 -0.48 10.83 6.25
CA PHE A 106 -1.05 9.56 5.85
C PHE A 106 -2.56 9.68 5.89
N VAL A 107 -3.21 9.36 4.78
CA VAL A 107 -4.67 9.27 4.68
C VAL A 107 -5.03 7.81 4.61
N GLU A 108 -5.86 7.37 5.55
CA GLU A 108 -6.42 6.02 5.60
C GLU A 108 -7.77 5.98 4.88
N HIS A 109 -8.08 4.83 4.32
CA HIS A 109 -9.45 4.43 4.06
C HIS A 109 -9.67 3.01 4.59
N ASP A 110 -10.64 2.87 5.48
CA ASP A 110 -11.04 1.61 6.09
C ASP A 110 -12.19 1.00 5.29
N ARG A 111 -11.89 -0.09 4.58
CA ARG A 111 -12.89 -0.77 3.75
C ARG A 111 -13.89 -1.58 4.55
N THR A 112 -13.65 -1.80 5.84
CA THR A 112 -14.58 -2.52 6.72
C THR A 112 -15.74 -1.62 7.18
N THR A 113 -15.52 -0.32 7.19
CA THR A 113 -16.50 0.70 7.58
C THR A 113 -16.84 1.70 6.47
N ASP A 114 -16.12 1.64 5.35
CA ASP A 114 -16.24 2.51 4.16
C ASP A 114 -16.00 4.01 4.47
N ILE A 115 -15.05 4.29 5.37
CA ILE A 115 -14.66 5.66 5.79
C ILE A 115 -13.21 5.99 5.45
#